data_AF-A0A562MF03-F1
#
_entry.id   AF-A0A562MF03-F1
#
_cell.length_a   1.000
_cell.length_b   1.000
_cell.length_c   1.000
_cell.angle_alpha   90.00
_cell.angle_beta   90.00
_cell.angle_gamma   90.00
#
_symmetry.space_group_name_H-M   'P 1'
#
loop_
_entity.id
_entity.type
_entity.pdbx_description
1 polymer ?
#
loop_
_entity_poly.entity_id
_entity_poly.type
_entity_poly.pdbx_seq_one_letter_code
_entity_poly.pdbx_strand_id
1 'polypeptide(L)'
;MTIAALEGFEKPRLKALLDHFAAIEDPREPWRVAHPLSEVLFLVVCGTICDCDDYDLIADWGKAHLDFLRRYLPYHHRVPGG
;
A
#
# COMPACT_ATOMS: atom_id res chain seq x y z
N MET A 1 6.46 40.64 -13.06
CA MET A 1 7.26 40.04 -11.99
C MET A 1 6.64 38.69 -11.66
N THR A 2 7.41 37.64 -11.91
CA THR A 2 7.03 36.23 -11.85
C THR A 2 7.04 35.77 -10.39
N ILE A 3 5.94 35.20 -9.90
CA ILE A 3 5.97 34.42 -8.65
C ILE A 3 6.05 32.95 -9.06
N ALA A 4 7.26 32.55 -9.44
CA ALA A 4 7.71 31.18 -9.30
C ALA A 4 8.09 31.00 -7.82
N ALA A 5 7.13 30.65 -6.96
CA ALA A 5 7.38 30.35 -5.56
C ALA A 5 6.28 29.45 -4.96
N LEU A 6 6.00 28.32 -5.60
CA LEU A 6 5.37 27.17 -4.95
C LEU A 6 6.14 25.89 -5.30
N GLU A 7 7.46 25.95 -5.29
CA GLU A 7 8.25 24.75 -5.06
C GLU A 7 8.42 24.60 -3.54
N GLY A 8 7.95 23.49 -2.98
CA GLY A 8 8.35 23.09 -1.63
C GLY A 8 7.25 23.06 -0.58
N PHE A 9 6.20 22.27 -0.79
CA PHE A 9 5.77 21.40 0.31
C PHE A 9 6.24 20.00 -0.07
N GLU A 10 7.26 19.48 0.61
CA GLU A 10 7.62 18.07 0.47
C GLU A 10 6.34 17.25 0.68
N LYS A 11 6.00 16.38 -0.30
CA LYS A 11 4.91 15.44 -0.11
C LYS A 11 5.23 14.61 1.14
N PRO A 12 4.27 14.39 2.06
CA PRO A 12 4.46 13.46 3.17
C PRO A 12 5.03 12.15 2.61
N ARG A 13 6.13 11.64 3.19
CA ARG A 13 6.84 10.46 2.67
C ARG A 13 5.92 9.28 2.39
N LEU A 14 4.92 9.07 3.24
CA LEU A 14 3.88 8.07 3.05
C LEU A 14 3.03 8.33 1.80
N LYS A 15 2.60 9.58 1.57
CA LYS A 15 1.84 9.93 0.37
C LYS A 15 2.70 9.72 -0.89
N ALA A 16 3.98 10.10 -0.85
CA ALA A 16 4.89 9.87 -1.96
C ALA A 16 5.04 8.37 -2.28
N LEU A 17 5.13 7.51 -1.24
CA LEU A 17 5.19 6.06 -1.39
C LEU A 17 3.89 5.51 -2.01
N LEU A 18 2.72 5.90 -1.50
CA LEU A 18 1.43 5.43 -2.01
C LEU A 18 1.16 5.93 -3.44
N ASP A 19 1.52 7.18 -3.75
CA ASP A 19 1.47 7.74 -5.11
C ASP A 19 2.35 6.90 -6.06
N HIS A 20 3.54 6.47 -5.61
CA HIS A 20 4.42 5.61 -6.40
C HIS A 20 3.82 4.22 -6.62
N PHE A 21 3.28 3.58 -5.57
CA PHE A 21 2.62 2.27 -5.70
C PHE A 21 1.40 2.29 -6.61
N ALA A 22 0.63 3.38 -6.60
CA ALA A 22 -0.53 3.54 -7.47
C ALA A 22 -0.15 3.68 -8.96
N ALA A 23 1.09 4.07 -9.28
CA ALA A 23 1.58 4.21 -10.64
C ALA A 23 2.23 2.94 -11.20
N ILE A 24 2.43 1.91 -10.39
CA ILE A 24 2.99 0.63 -10.84
C ILE A 24 1.91 -0.10 -11.65
N GLU A 25 2.26 -0.47 -12.88
CA GLU A 25 1.40 -1.31 -13.72
C GLU A 25 1.22 -2.68 -13.08
N ASP A 26 -0.03 -3.15 -13.04
CA ASP A 26 -0.36 -4.47 -12.51
C ASP A 26 -0.45 -5.48 -13.66
N PRO A 27 0.56 -6.35 -13.86
CA PRO A 27 0.58 -7.31 -14.97
C PRO A 27 -0.34 -8.51 -14.71
N ARG A 28 -0.99 -8.59 -13.53
CA ARG A 28 -1.87 -9.69 -13.17
C ARG A 28 -3.20 -9.55 -13.90
N GLU A 29 -3.79 -10.68 -14.27
CA GLU A 29 -5.10 -10.69 -14.92
C GLU A 29 -6.18 -10.16 -13.97
N PRO A 30 -6.86 -9.02 -14.26
CA PRO A 30 -7.75 -8.36 -13.30
C PRO A 30 -8.93 -9.24 -12.85
N TRP A 31 -9.37 -10.19 -13.67
CA TRP A 31 -10.44 -11.13 -13.31
C TRP A 31 -9.98 -12.31 -12.44
N ARG A 32 -8.67 -12.45 -12.20
CA ARG A 32 -8.08 -13.50 -11.34
C ARG A 32 -7.62 -12.98 -9.98
N VAL A 33 -7.68 -11.66 -9.76
CA VAL A 33 -7.21 -11.05 -8.51
C VAL A 33 -8.30 -10.18 -7.87
N ALA A 34 -8.51 -10.35 -6.58
CA ALA A 34 -9.44 -9.52 -5.81
C ALA A 34 -8.74 -8.30 -5.18
N HIS A 35 -7.44 -8.39 -4.92
CA HIS A 35 -6.70 -7.37 -4.17
C HIS A 35 -5.92 -6.45 -5.11
N PRO A 36 -6.20 -5.13 -5.12
CA PRO A 36 -5.41 -4.14 -5.86
C PRO A 36 -3.92 -4.24 -5.52
N LEU A 37 -3.05 -4.10 -6.52
CA LEU A 37 -1.60 -4.26 -6.32
C LEU A 37 -1.06 -3.28 -5.27
N SER A 38 -1.54 -2.03 -5.27
CA SER A 38 -1.13 -1.01 -4.29
C SER A 38 -1.44 -1.41 -2.85
N GLU A 39 -2.58 -2.08 -2.60
CA GLU A 39 -2.94 -2.60 -1.27
C GLU A 39 -2.02 -3.75 -0.83
N VAL A 40 -1.64 -4.62 -1.78
CA VAL A 40 -0.69 -5.71 -1.53
C VAL A 40 0.70 -5.16 -1.24
N LEU A 41 1.20 -4.22 -2.04
CA LEU A 41 2.51 -3.61 -1.84
C LEU A 41 2.61 -2.86 -0.51
N PHE A 42 1.56 -2.10 -0.15
CA PHE A 42 1.52 -1.43 1.15
C PHE A 42 1.53 -2.41 2.32
N LEU A 43 0.75 -3.50 2.22
CA LEU A 43 0.74 -4.56 3.23
C LEU A 43 2.12 -5.22 3.39
N VAL A 44 2.77 -5.58 2.28
CA VAL A 44 4.09 -6.23 2.31
C VAL A 44 5.12 -5.31 2.97
N VAL A 45 5.15 -4.02 2.63
CA VAL A 45 6.07 -3.06 3.28
C VAL A 45 5.84 -3.00 4.79
N CYS A 46 4.59 -2.93 5.24
CA CYS A 46 4.29 -2.94 6.67
C CYS A 46 4.73 -4.24 7.34
N GLY A 47 4.41 -5.39 6.75
CA GLY A 47 4.82 -6.69 7.26
C GLY A 47 6.34 -6.84 7.35
N THR A 48 7.08 -6.40 6.33
CA THR A 48 8.56 -6.38 6.34
C THR A 48 9.12 -5.49 7.44
N ILE A 49 8.55 -4.30 7.67
CA ILE A 49 8.97 -3.42 8.78
C ILE A 49 8.70 -4.07 10.14
N CYS A 50 7.63 -4.86 10.23
CA CYS A 50 7.25 -5.61 11.43
C CYS A 50 7.93 -6.99 11.55
N ASP A 51 8.98 -7.25 10.77
CA ASP A 51 9.77 -8.49 10.81
C ASP A 51 8.94 -9.76 10.54
N CYS A 52 7.91 -9.67 9.70
CA CYS A 52 7.22 -10.84 9.17
C CYS A 52 8.11 -11.49 8.10
N ASP A 53 8.53 -12.73 8.32
CA ASP A 53 9.52 -13.44 7.51
C ASP A 53 8.92 -14.25 6.35
N ASP A 54 7.60 -14.45 6.32
CA ASP A 54 6.88 -15.08 5.22
C ASP A 54 5.53 -14.42 4.89
N TYR A 55 4.88 -14.89 3.81
CA TYR A 55 3.60 -14.33 3.35
C TYR A 55 2.42 -14.65 4.26
N ASP A 56 2.48 -15.76 5.01
CA ASP A 56 1.41 -16.14 5.94
C ASP A 56 1.45 -15.23 7.18
N LEU A 57 2.63 -14.93 7.70
CA LEU A 57 2.83 -13.95 8.77
C LEU A 57 2.44 -12.54 8.32
N ILE A 58 2.77 -12.13 7.09
CA ILE A 58 2.33 -10.84 6.53
C ILE A 58 0.79 -10.79 6.46
N ALA A 59 0.14 -11.86 6.00
CA ALA A 59 -1.32 -11.94 5.92
C ALA A 59 -1.94 -11.86 7.32
N ASP A 60 -1.43 -12.61 8.29
CA ASP A 60 -1.94 -12.64 9.66
C ASP A 60 -1.72 -11.30 10.38
N TRP A 61 -0.56 -10.67 10.19
CA TRP A 61 -0.31 -9.32 10.65
C TRP A 61 -1.33 -8.34 10.04
N GLY A 62 -1.58 -8.44 8.73
CA GLY A 62 -2.56 -7.62 8.03
C GLY A 62 -4.00 -7.82 8.52
N LYS A 63 -4.39 -9.07 8.85
CA LYS A 63 -5.69 -9.39 9.44
C LYS A 63 -5.84 -8.74 10.82
N ALA A 64 -4.79 -8.79 11.64
CA ALA A 64 -4.76 -8.21 12.98
C ALA A 64 -4.76 -6.66 12.95
N HIS A 65 -4.24 -6.04 11.88
CA HIS A 65 -4.08 -4.59 11.74
C HIS A 65 -4.95 -3.98 10.62
N LEU A 66 -6.07 -4.62 10.26
CA LEU A 66 -6.91 -4.19 9.15
C LEU A 66 -7.43 -2.75 9.31
N ASP A 67 -7.81 -2.35 10.52
CA ASP A 67 -8.28 -0.99 10.78
C ASP A 67 -7.17 0.05 10.63
N PHE A 68 -5.92 -0.31 10.96
CA PHE A 68 -4.75 0.53 10.70
C PHE A 68 -4.56 0.74 9.20
N LEU A 69 -4.61 -0.35 8.43
CA LEU A 69 -4.43 -0.36 6.97
C LEU A 69 -5.50 0.49 6.26
N ARG A 70 -6.75 0.39 6.73
CA ARG A 70 -7.91 1.14 6.21
C ARG A 70 -7.83 2.66 6.37
N ARG A 71 -6.90 3.17 7.18
CA ARG A 71 -6.63 4.60 7.27
C ARG A 71 -5.91 5.15 6.04
N TYR A 72 -5.33 4.27 5.21
CA TYR A 72 -4.46 4.65 4.09
C TYR A 72 -4.97 4.17 2.73
N LEU A 73 -5.55 2.97 2.65
CA LEU A 73 -6.15 2.41 1.43
C LEU A 73 -7.48 1.68 1.75
N PRO A 74 -8.36 1.42 0.77
CA PRO A 74 -9.71 0.91 1.06
C PRO A 74 -9.78 -0.49 1.70
N TYR A 75 -8.96 -1.44 1.25
CA TYR A 75 -9.00 -2.85 1.69
C TYR A 75 -10.42 -3.45 1.65
N HIS A 76 -11.12 -3.26 0.52
CA HIS A 76 -12.48 -3.76 0.32
C HIS A 76 -12.55 -5.29 0.43
N HIS A 77 -11.55 -5.98 -0.12
CA HIS A 77 -11.43 -7.44 -0.07
C HIS A 77 -10.66 -7.94 1.16
N ARG A 78 -10.45 -7.07 2.19
CA ARG A 78 -9.55 -7.34 3.32
C ARG A 78 -8.12 -7.60 2.81
N VAL A 79 -7.32 -8.35 3.56
CA VAL A 79 -5.95 -8.70 3.17
C VAL A 79 -5.89 -10.02 2.41
N PRO A 80 -4.94 -10.20 1.48
CA PRO A 80 -4.67 -11.49 0.84
C PRO A 80 -4.34 -12.56 1.88
N GLY A 81 -4.71 -13.81 1.61
CA GLY A 81 -4.38 -14.98 2.42
C GLY A 81 -4.91 -16.26 1.76
N GLY A 82 -4.37 -17.41 2.17
CA GLY A 82 -4.95 -18.72 1.91
C GLY A 82 -6.18 -19.01 2.76
#